data_AF-A0A9Q4ALZ1-F1
#
_entry.id   AF-A0A9Q4ALZ1-F1
#
_cell.length_a   1.000
_cell.length_b   1.000
_cell.length_c   1.000
_cell.angle_alpha   90.00
_cell.angle_beta   90.00
_cell.angle_gamma   90.00
#
_symmetry.space_group_name_H-M   'P 1'
#
loop_
_entity.id
_entity.type
_entity.pdbx_description
1 polymer ?
#
loop_
_entity_poly.entity_id
_entity_poly.type
_entity_poly.pdbx_seq_one_letter_code
_entity_poly.pdbx_strand_id
1 'polypeptide(L)'
;MSWSWPEFGRDERGNMAILFAFGFTVSAMVSAVAVDAASLYHERRMMQAGVDLAAISAATDPSRAVEIAQSVLVGARLLAPASTDGLTVLTGRYSPSTPAIANRFVPGAQPANAVAVALERPGTLYFASGFAPAPAISASGVAAVTPEVSFSLGSRLASLNGGIANALLSDLLGTTVALSVADYSALAAARVDALTFLDMLSQQMGLSVGTYDELLAMQADAGQLATALAELTTGPVRTALLTLAGGSHTLTLSNLVSLGRLGGLPLGSGGGAELSLSVLEVLAAAAALADGDRQMSLNLGAAVPGLVSLRLDLALGEPPQGGGWFAIGPAGTVLRTAQVRLRLQAELLGGPVLLGAGVKLPLWLDLAEAEAVVASATCPSPASPYGSATILARPGVAQLALGSLSDATLYDFGATPPLDPALMINALLLKVTGSALVEVAQTTPVELDFSSAEIAAGTLKTATTQTLVASLAGSLLGNLDLTINVLGLGLATPAVIAQSLRDLLAPLAPTLDMTIASVLETLGLGVGEADVRVYGVRCDHPVLVG
;
A
#
# COMPACT_ATOMS: atom_id res chain seq x y z
N MET A 1 73.23 -36.43 -39.38
CA MET A 1 72.74 -37.82 -39.46
C MET A 1 71.28 -37.78 -39.82
N SER A 2 70.98 -38.08 -41.08
CA SER A 2 69.65 -38.15 -41.68
C SER A 2 68.98 -39.46 -41.25
N TRP A 3 67.86 -39.37 -40.52
CA TRP A 3 67.01 -40.51 -40.23
C TRP A 3 66.10 -40.76 -41.43
N SER A 4 66.44 -41.77 -42.23
CA SER A 4 65.61 -42.24 -43.32
C SER A 4 64.52 -43.18 -42.77
N TRP A 5 63.33 -43.09 -43.37
CA TRP A 5 62.11 -43.82 -43.03
C TRP A 5 61.99 -45.31 -43.46
N PRO A 6 62.96 -46.02 -44.08
CA PRO A 6 62.66 -47.35 -44.62
C PRO A 6 62.77 -48.50 -43.61
N GLU A 7 63.16 -48.29 -42.35
CA GLU A 7 63.33 -49.39 -41.40
C GLU A 7 62.04 -49.84 -40.67
N PHE A 8 60.93 -49.11 -40.81
CA PHE A 8 59.63 -49.56 -40.28
C PHE A 8 58.93 -50.63 -41.15
N GLY A 9 59.39 -50.86 -42.38
CA GLY A 9 58.73 -51.73 -43.36
C GLY A 9 59.12 -53.21 -43.29
N ARG A 10 60.00 -53.62 -42.37
CA ARG A 10 60.56 -54.99 -42.35
C ARG A 10 60.45 -55.73 -41.03
N ASP A 11 59.74 -55.18 -40.05
CA ASP A 11 59.42 -55.89 -38.82
C ASP A 11 58.09 -56.66 -38.97
N GLU A 12 58.19 -57.93 -39.39
CA GLU A 12 57.06 -58.86 -39.49
C GLU A 12 56.79 -59.64 -38.20
N ARG A 13 57.41 -59.25 -37.07
CA ARG A 13 57.16 -59.86 -35.76
C ARG A 13 56.36 -58.93 -34.86
N GLY A 14 55.13 -58.64 -35.26
CA GLY A 14 54.29 -57.76 -34.47
C GLY A 14 52.82 -57.96 -34.71
N ASN A 15 52.16 -58.49 -33.67
CA ASN A 15 50.73 -58.43 -33.39
C ASN A 15 50.12 -57.00 -33.47
N MET A 16 50.88 -55.99 -33.91
CA MET A 16 50.52 -54.57 -33.96
C MET A 16 49.42 -54.24 -34.95
N ALA A 17 49.39 -54.85 -36.14
CA ALA A 17 48.30 -54.60 -37.10
C ALA A 17 46.95 -55.10 -36.55
N ILE A 18 46.95 -56.25 -35.87
CA ILE A 18 45.77 -56.83 -35.22
C ILE A 18 45.35 -55.99 -34.01
N LEU A 19 46.31 -55.59 -33.16
CA LEU A 19 46.07 -54.70 -32.02
C LEU A 19 45.52 -53.33 -32.46
N PHE A 20 46.04 -52.77 -33.56
CA PHE A 20 45.56 -51.51 -34.11
C PHE A 20 44.16 -51.65 -34.71
N ALA A 21 43.87 -52.72 -35.45
CA ALA A 21 42.54 -52.99 -35.98
C ALA A 21 41.51 -53.18 -34.86
N PHE A 22 41.86 -53.89 -33.80
CA PHE A 22 41.02 -54.06 -32.61
C PHE A 22 40.83 -52.73 -31.87
N GLY A 23 41.91 -51.99 -31.62
CA GLY A 23 41.87 -50.68 -30.97
C GLY A 23 41.04 -49.65 -31.75
N PHE A 24 41.15 -49.64 -33.08
CA PHE A 24 40.35 -48.78 -33.95
C PHE A 24 38.86 -49.15 -33.88
N THR A 25 38.53 -50.44 -33.87
CA THR A 25 37.15 -50.92 -33.75
C THR A 25 36.52 -50.54 -32.41
N VAL A 26 37.26 -50.74 -31.31
CA VAL A 26 36.82 -50.32 -29.97
C VAL A 26 36.65 -48.79 -29.92
N SER A 27 37.59 -48.03 -30.47
CA SER A 27 37.52 -46.57 -30.53
C SER A 27 36.31 -46.09 -31.33
N ALA A 28 36.02 -46.72 -32.48
CA ALA A 28 34.84 -46.42 -33.29
C ALA A 28 33.53 -46.71 -32.54
N MET A 29 33.45 -47.85 -31.82
CA MET A 29 32.30 -48.16 -30.98
C MET A 29 32.10 -47.14 -29.86
N VAL A 30 33.16 -46.77 -29.15
CA VAL A 30 33.09 -45.74 -28.08
C VAL A 30 32.67 -44.39 -28.65
N SER A 31 33.19 -44.01 -29.83
CA SER A 31 32.83 -42.77 -30.50
C SER A 31 31.37 -42.73 -30.92
N ALA A 32 30.85 -43.85 -31.45
CA ALA A 32 29.44 -43.98 -31.81
C ALA A 32 28.51 -43.77 -30.60
N VAL A 33 28.82 -44.42 -29.47
CA VAL A 33 28.09 -44.22 -28.20
C VAL A 33 28.20 -42.77 -27.71
N ALA A 34 29.39 -42.17 -27.82
CA ALA A 34 29.61 -40.78 -27.41
C ALA A 34 28.79 -39.80 -28.26
N VAL A 35 28.66 -40.02 -29.57
CA VAL A 35 27.86 -39.17 -30.46
C VAL A 35 26.38 -39.28 -30.12
N ASP A 36 25.85 -40.49 -29.90
CA ASP A 36 24.45 -40.67 -29.50
C ASP A 36 24.15 -40.04 -28.14
N ALA A 37 25.04 -40.22 -27.15
CA ALA A 37 24.90 -39.59 -25.85
C ALA A 37 24.94 -38.05 -25.95
N ALA A 38 25.84 -37.51 -26.78
CA ALA A 38 25.94 -36.08 -27.02
C ALA A 38 24.70 -35.53 -27.75
N SER A 39 24.17 -36.28 -28.73
CA SER A 39 22.91 -35.96 -29.43
C SER A 39 21.74 -35.90 -28.45
N LEU A 40 21.54 -36.92 -27.62
CA LEU A 40 20.45 -36.97 -26.64
C LEU A 40 20.54 -35.83 -25.62
N TYR A 41 21.76 -35.51 -25.15
CA TYR A 41 21.96 -34.38 -24.25
C TYR A 41 21.66 -33.04 -24.92
N HIS A 42 22.06 -32.88 -26.19
CA HIS A 42 21.74 -31.69 -26.98
C HIS A 42 20.23 -31.55 -27.20
N GLU A 43 19.54 -32.63 -27.60
CA GLU A 43 18.09 -32.65 -27.77
C GLU A 43 17.36 -32.29 -26.49
N ARG A 44 17.76 -32.88 -25.35
CA ARG A 44 17.17 -32.56 -24.05
C ARG A 44 17.37 -31.09 -23.68
N ARG A 45 18.55 -30.52 -23.93
CA ARG A 45 18.82 -29.10 -23.64
C ARG A 45 17.98 -28.16 -24.50
N MET A 46 17.81 -28.49 -25.79
CA MET A 46 16.92 -27.76 -26.69
C MET A 46 15.46 -27.88 -26.26
N MET A 47 15.04 -29.08 -25.81
CA MET A 47 13.71 -29.31 -25.26
C MET A 47 13.46 -28.49 -24.00
N GLN A 48 14.41 -28.47 -23.06
CA GLN A 48 14.32 -27.67 -21.84
C GLN A 48 14.14 -26.18 -22.14
N ALA A 49 14.95 -25.62 -23.06
CA ALA A 49 14.82 -24.22 -23.45
C ALA A 49 13.43 -23.90 -24.05
N GLY A 50 12.87 -24.82 -24.84
CA GLY A 50 11.53 -24.65 -25.40
C GLY A 50 10.41 -24.78 -24.36
N VAL A 51 10.54 -25.73 -23.41
CA VAL A 51 9.60 -25.91 -22.30
C VAL A 51 9.63 -24.73 -21.35
N ASP A 52 10.82 -24.21 -21.02
CA ASP A 52 10.99 -23.03 -20.18
C ASP A 52 10.34 -21.80 -20.82
N LEU A 53 10.57 -21.58 -22.13
CA LEU A 53 9.91 -20.50 -22.87
C LEU A 53 8.40 -20.68 -22.93
N ALA A 54 7.92 -21.92 -23.10
CA ALA A 54 6.50 -22.24 -23.11
C ALA A 54 5.86 -21.98 -21.73
N ALA A 55 6.53 -22.35 -20.64
CA ALA A 55 6.09 -22.07 -19.28
C ALA A 55 6.02 -20.58 -19.01
N ILE A 56 7.09 -19.82 -19.31
CA ILE A 56 7.13 -18.35 -19.15
C ILE A 56 5.97 -17.72 -19.93
N SER A 57 5.83 -18.06 -21.21
CA SER A 57 4.80 -17.47 -22.07
C SER A 57 3.40 -17.83 -21.59
N ALA A 58 3.16 -19.09 -21.22
CA ALA A 58 1.85 -19.54 -20.73
C ALA A 58 1.48 -18.94 -19.36
N ALA A 59 2.47 -18.64 -18.51
CA ALA A 59 2.23 -17.99 -17.23
C ALA A 59 1.75 -16.53 -17.35
N THR A 60 1.92 -15.87 -18.52
CA THR A 60 1.34 -14.53 -18.77
C THR A 60 -0.19 -14.53 -18.76
N ASP A 61 -0.81 -15.63 -19.19
CA ASP A 61 -2.27 -15.79 -19.23
C ASP A 61 -2.61 -17.26 -18.92
N PRO A 62 -2.74 -17.60 -17.62
CA PRO A 62 -3.06 -18.96 -17.19
C PRO A 62 -4.37 -19.49 -17.77
N SER A 63 -5.31 -18.61 -18.17
CA SER A 63 -6.59 -19.03 -18.75
C SER A 63 -6.43 -19.66 -20.15
N ARG A 64 -5.38 -19.28 -20.88
CA ARG A 64 -5.03 -19.80 -22.21
C ARG A 64 -3.71 -20.58 -22.21
N ALA A 65 -3.27 -21.05 -21.05
CA ALA A 65 -1.96 -21.68 -20.87
C ALA A 65 -1.66 -22.81 -21.87
N VAL A 66 -2.64 -23.68 -22.14
CA VAL A 66 -2.49 -24.80 -23.09
C VAL A 66 -2.25 -24.31 -24.51
N GLU A 67 -3.05 -23.34 -24.97
CA GLU A 67 -2.95 -22.75 -26.31
C GLU A 67 -1.58 -22.06 -26.50
N ILE A 68 -1.17 -21.27 -25.51
CA ILE A 68 0.10 -20.53 -25.54
C ILE A 68 1.28 -21.50 -25.52
N ALA A 69 1.33 -22.44 -24.59
CA ALA A 69 2.41 -23.42 -24.49
C ALA A 69 2.56 -24.25 -25.76
N GLN A 70 1.44 -24.70 -26.34
CA GLN A 70 1.45 -25.41 -27.62
C GLN A 70 2.02 -24.55 -28.74
N SER A 71 1.56 -23.29 -28.87
CA SER A 71 2.03 -22.38 -29.93
C SER A 71 3.54 -22.13 -29.86
N VAL A 72 4.09 -21.97 -28.64
CA VAL A 72 5.52 -21.78 -28.40
C VAL A 72 6.32 -23.02 -28.79
N LEU A 73 5.87 -24.20 -28.37
CA LEU A 73 6.55 -25.47 -28.69
C LEU A 73 6.50 -25.81 -30.19
N VAL A 74 5.39 -25.49 -30.88
CA VAL A 74 5.30 -25.60 -32.35
C VAL A 74 6.28 -24.63 -33.02
N GLY A 75 6.35 -23.38 -32.56
CA GLY A 75 7.32 -22.40 -33.05
C GLY A 75 8.78 -22.83 -32.85
N ALA A 76 9.07 -23.51 -31.74
CA ALA A 76 10.37 -24.11 -31.45
C ALA A 76 10.66 -25.39 -32.27
N ARG A 77 9.76 -25.82 -33.14
CA ARG A 77 9.80 -27.12 -33.87
C ARG A 77 9.90 -28.32 -32.93
N LEU A 78 9.49 -28.10 -31.68
CA LEU A 78 9.31 -29.10 -30.67
C LEU A 78 7.83 -29.47 -30.60
N LEU A 79 6.98 -29.34 -31.60
CA LEU A 79 5.67 -30.00 -31.71
C LEU A 79 5.23 -29.87 -33.17
N ALA A 80 4.49 -30.85 -33.69
CA ALA A 80 3.79 -30.68 -34.95
C ALA A 80 2.60 -29.72 -34.77
N PRO A 81 2.18 -28.98 -35.81
CA PRO A 81 0.99 -28.12 -35.73
C PRO A 81 -0.23 -28.90 -35.21
N ALA A 82 -0.94 -28.32 -34.25
CA ALA A 82 -2.11 -28.92 -33.57
C ALA A 82 -1.84 -30.21 -32.75
N SER A 83 -0.60 -30.71 -32.67
CA SER A 83 -0.27 -31.86 -31.81
C SER A 83 -0.13 -31.44 -30.34
N THR A 84 -0.59 -32.30 -29.43
CA THR A 84 -0.36 -32.22 -27.98
C THR A 84 0.39 -33.44 -27.46
N ASP A 85 1.02 -34.21 -28.35
CA ASP A 85 1.68 -35.46 -28.00
C ASP A 85 2.85 -35.23 -27.03
N GLY A 86 2.79 -35.95 -25.90
CA GLY A 86 3.72 -35.81 -24.78
C GLY A 86 3.65 -34.48 -24.02
N LEU A 87 2.75 -33.56 -24.37
CA LEU A 87 2.61 -32.25 -23.73
C LEU A 87 1.66 -32.33 -22.53
N THR A 88 2.15 -31.92 -21.36
CA THR A 88 1.33 -31.71 -20.16
C THR A 88 1.43 -30.25 -19.74
N VAL A 89 0.30 -29.59 -19.55
CA VAL A 89 0.23 -28.19 -19.08
C VAL A 89 -0.72 -28.14 -17.89
N LEU A 90 -0.20 -27.72 -16.74
CA LEU A 90 -0.96 -27.58 -15.49
C LEU A 90 -0.91 -26.14 -15.03
N THR A 91 -2.08 -25.52 -14.88
CA THR A 91 -2.22 -24.22 -14.22
C THR A 91 -2.32 -24.43 -12.71
N GLY A 92 -1.91 -23.44 -11.93
CA GLY A 92 -1.99 -23.53 -10.48
C GLY A 92 -1.47 -22.29 -9.78
N ARG A 93 -1.21 -22.44 -8.48
CA ARG A 93 -0.69 -21.36 -7.64
C ARG A 93 0.73 -21.67 -7.19
N TYR A 94 1.65 -20.74 -7.40
CA TYR A 94 3.00 -20.75 -6.86
C TYR A 94 3.13 -19.76 -5.69
N SER A 95 3.65 -20.23 -4.56
CA SER A 95 3.90 -19.43 -3.36
C SER A 95 5.36 -19.57 -2.90
N PRO A 96 6.19 -18.51 -2.99
CA PRO A 96 7.59 -18.57 -2.58
C PRO A 96 7.76 -18.70 -1.06
N SER A 97 6.76 -18.27 -0.27
CA SER A 97 6.78 -18.33 1.20
C SER A 97 6.55 -19.74 1.76
N THR A 98 6.12 -20.69 0.92
CA THR A 98 5.97 -22.09 1.35
C THR A 98 7.36 -22.72 1.59
N PRO A 99 7.65 -23.23 2.80
CA PRO A 99 9.01 -23.70 3.14
C PRO A 99 9.48 -24.89 2.29
N ALA A 100 8.59 -25.87 2.07
CA ALA A 100 8.90 -27.05 1.27
C ALA A 100 8.82 -26.72 -0.23
N ILE A 101 9.95 -26.79 -0.93
CA ILE A 101 10.07 -26.44 -2.37
C ILE A 101 9.05 -27.23 -3.21
N ALA A 102 8.92 -28.54 -2.97
CA ALA A 102 7.99 -29.41 -3.70
C ALA A 102 6.50 -29.00 -3.55
N ASN A 103 6.16 -28.26 -2.50
CA ASN A 103 4.80 -27.81 -2.23
C ASN A 103 4.57 -26.34 -2.63
N ARG A 104 5.58 -25.66 -3.19
CA ARG A 104 5.45 -24.25 -3.59
C ARG A 104 4.51 -24.08 -4.77
N PHE A 105 4.48 -25.05 -5.69
CA PHE A 105 3.50 -25.11 -6.78
C PHE A 105 2.37 -26.09 -6.44
N VAL A 106 1.14 -25.58 -6.43
CA VAL A 106 -0.06 -26.39 -6.20
C VAL A 106 -0.91 -26.39 -7.48
N PRO A 107 -0.96 -27.52 -8.21
CA PRO A 107 -1.78 -27.64 -9.42
C PRO A 107 -3.27 -27.39 -9.13
N GLY A 108 -3.94 -26.67 -10.03
CA GLY A 108 -5.38 -26.38 -9.96
C GLY A 108 -5.80 -25.33 -8.90
N ALA A 109 -4.88 -24.86 -8.06
CA ALA A 109 -5.20 -23.85 -7.05
C ALA A 109 -5.52 -22.48 -7.68
N GLN A 110 -6.54 -21.81 -7.13
CA GLN A 110 -6.97 -20.47 -7.54
C GLN A 110 -6.66 -19.42 -6.45
N PRO A 111 -6.48 -18.13 -6.81
CA PRO A 111 -6.29 -17.65 -8.19
C PRO A 111 -4.98 -18.18 -8.77
N ALA A 112 -5.01 -18.61 -10.04
CA ALA A 112 -3.84 -19.15 -10.71
C ALA A 112 -2.83 -18.04 -11.02
N ASN A 113 -1.57 -18.25 -10.63
CA ASN A 113 -0.45 -17.34 -10.93
C ASN A 113 0.76 -18.08 -11.50
N ALA A 114 0.65 -19.38 -11.76
CA ALA A 114 1.74 -20.20 -12.26
C ALA A 114 1.26 -21.26 -13.25
N VAL A 115 2.16 -21.65 -14.14
CA VAL A 115 1.95 -22.70 -15.13
C VAL A 115 3.16 -23.63 -15.14
N ALA A 116 2.89 -24.92 -14.97
CA ALA A 116 3.85 -25.99 -15.18
C ALA A 116 3.65 -26.59 -16.57
N VAL A 117 4.72 -26.61 -17.36
CA VAL A 117 4.76 -27.25 -18.68
C VAL A 117 5.73 -28.41 -18.62
N ALA A 118 5.34 -29.56 -19.12
CA ALA A 118 6.20 -30.71 -19.31
C ALA A 118 6.03 -31.27 -20.72
N LEU A 119 7.12 -31.73 -21.30
CA LEU A 119 7.15 -32.38 -22.60
C LEU A 119 7.97 -33.65 -22.53
N GLU A 120 7.41 -34.75 -23.03
CA GLU A 120 8.08 -36.06 -23.13
C GLU A 120 8.07 -36.57 -24.57
N ARG A 121 9.22 -37.08 -25.05
CA ARG A 121 9.36 -37.65 -26.40
C ARG A 121 10.42 -38.72 -26.51
N PRO A 122 10.35 -39.61 -27.51
CA PRO A 122 11.52 -40.42 -27.88
C PRO A 122 12.65 -39.53 -28.40
N GLY A 123 13.88 -39.75 -27.90
CA GLY A 123 15.09 -39.11 -28.42
C GLY A 123 15.63 -39.79 -29.68
N THR A 124 16.56 -39.15 -30.37
CA THR A 124 17.17 -39.72 -31.59
C THR A 124 18.44 -40.48 -31.26
N LEU A 125 18.55 -41.71 -31.78
CA LEU A 125 19.80 -42.49 -31.80
C LEU A 125 20.29 -42.59 -33.25
N TYR A 126 21.52 -42.18 -33.52
CA TYR A 126 22.13 -42.24 -34.85
C TYR A 126 22.87 -43.56 -35.09
N PHE A 127 23.61 -44.05 -34.11
CA PHE A 127 24.41 -45.28 -34.25
C PHE A 127 23.83 -46.48 -33.49
N ALA A 128 23.19 -46.25 -32.34
CA ALA A 128 22.65 -47.29 -31.46
C ALA A 128 21.23 -47.74 -31.82
N SER A 129 20.57 -47.09 -32.78
CA SER A 129 19.18 -47.40 -33.18
C SER A 129 18.98 -48.82 -33.71
N GLY A 130 20.04 -49.48 -34.21
CA GLY A 130 19.98 -50.86 -34.71
C GLY A 130 19.99 -51.94 -33.62
N PHE A 131 20.29 -51.60 -32.37
CA PHE A 131 20.41 -52.58 -31.27
C PHE A 131 19.84 -52.12 -29.92
N ALA A 132 19.36 -50.89 -29.81
CA ALA A 132 18.65 -50.39 -28.63
C ALA A 132 17.45 -49.52 -29.03
N PRO A 133 16.32 -49.57 -28.28
CA PRO A 133 15.22 -48.64 -28.50
C PRO A 133 15.63 -47.21 -28.12
N ALA A 134 15.06 -46.22 -28.81
CA ALA A 134 15.23 -44.82 -28.48
C ALA A 134 14.73 -44.53 -27.04
N PRO A 135 15.56 -43.95 -26.16
CA PRO A 135 15.13 -43.59 -24.82
C PRO A 135 14.15 -42.42 -24.87
N ALA A 136 13.19 -42.39 -23.93
CA ALA A 136 12.37 -41.21 -23.72
C ALA A 136 13.21 -40.09 -23.06
N ILE A 137 13.13 -38.90 -23.64
CA ILE A 137 13.66 -37.65 -23.08
C ILE A 137 12.51 -36.80 -22.59
N SER A 138 12.67 -36.18 -21.43
CA SER A 138 11.68 -35.28 -20.86
C SER A 138 12.31 -33.96 -20.42
N ALA A 139 11.49 -32.92 -20.46
CA ALA A 139 11.79 -31.60 -19.92
C ALA A 139 10.55 -31.06 -19.21
N SER A 140 10.77 -30.33 -18.13
CA SER A 140 9.70 -29.68 -17.37
C SER A 140 10.17 -28.33 -16.83
N GLY A 141 9.28 -27.35 -16.84
CA GLY A 141 9.52 -26.02 -16.29
C GLY A 141 8.25 -25.49 -15.67
N VAL A 142 8.39 -24.78 -14.54
CA VAL A 142 7.30 -24.03 -13.93
C VAL A 142 7.66 -22.56 -14.02
N ALA A 143 6.72 -21.74 -14.47
CA ALA A 143 6.86 -20.30 -14.42
C ALA A 143 5.73 -19.71 -13.59
N ALA A 144 6.04 -18.63 -12.87
CA ALA A 144 5.09 -17.92 -12.05
C ALA A 144 5.16 -16.41 -12.29
N VAL A 145 4.03 -15.78 -12.05
CA VAL A 145 3.85 -14.34 -12.05
C VAL A 145 3.50 -13.90 -10.64
N THR A 146 4.10 -12.81 -10.20
CA THR A 146 3.76 -12.19 -8.91
C THR A 146 2.95 -10.92 -9.19
N PRO A 147 1.67 -10.87 -8.80
CA PRO A 147 0.89 -9.66 -8.90
C PRO A 147 1.35 -8.67 -7.83
N GLU A 148 1.49 -7.40 -8.21
CA GLU A 148 1.68 -6.30 -7.28
C GLU A 148 0.49 -5.35 -7.37
N VAL A 149 0.00 -4.93 -6.21
CA VAL A 149 -1.15 -4.04 -6.08
C VAL A 149 -0.63 -2.65 -5.76
N SER A 150 -1.09 -1.65 -6.51
CA SER A 150 -0.98 -0.25 -6.12
C SER A 150 -2.24 0.15 -5.36
N PHE A 151 -2.08 0.58 -4.11
CA PHE A 151 -3.20 0.92 -3.25
C PHE A 151 -2.83 2.03 -2.27
N SER A 152 -3.87 2.70 -1.75
CA SER A 152 -3.75 3.70 -0.70
C SER A 152 -4.64 3.37 0.48
N LEU A 153 -4.25 3.94 1.62
CA LEU A 153 -4.96 3.92 2.89
C LEU A 153 -5.08 5.37 3.38
N GLY A 154 -6.30 5.81 3.64
CA GLY A 154 -6.60 7.16 4.12
C GLY A 154 -8.10 7.31 4.39
N SER A 155 -8.63 8.53 4.39
CA SER A 155 -10.06 8.79 4.57
C SER A 155 -10.68 9.59 3.44
N ARG A 156 -11.99 9.44 3.30
CA ARG A 156 -12.83 10.21 2.39
C ARG A 156 -12.88 11.70 2.76
N LEU A 157 -12.51 12.55 1.82
CA LEU A 157 -12.66 14.02 1.93
C LEU A 157 -14.09 14.45 1.57
N ALA A 158 -15.08 13.95 2.32
CA ALA A 158 -16.48 14.06 1.94
C ALA A 158 -17.16 15.37 2.38
N SER A 159 -16.65 16.06 3.40
CA SER A 159 -17.24 17.32 3.85
C SER A 159 -16.20 18.27 4.46
N LEU A 160 -15.31 18.79 3.60
CA LEU A 160 -14.34 19.81 4.04
C LEU A 160 -15.06 21.09 4.46
N ASN A 161 -14.97 21.43 5.75
CA ASN A 161 -15.20 22.78 6.22
C ASN A 161 -13.99 23.64 5.81
N GLY A 162 -14.15 24.42 4.75
CA GLY A 162 -13.07 25.22 4.18
C GLY A 162 -12.36 26.13 5.18
N GLY A 163 -13.02 26.58 6.26
CA GLY A 163 -12.39 27.39 7.30
C GLY A 163 -11.37 26.61 8.14
N ILE A 164 -11.75 25.43 8.65
CA ILE A 164 -10.88 24.57 9.47
C ILE A 164 -9.77 23.98 8.61
N ALA A 165 -10.11 23.49 7.41
CA ALA A 165 -9.14 22.90 6.49
C ALA A 165 -8.08 23.91 6.05
N ASN A 166 -8.48 25.14 5.71
CA ASN A 166 -7.53 26.20 5.35
C ASN A 166 -6.62 26.58 6.52
N ALA A 167 -7.15 26.70 7.75
CA ALA A 167 -6.34 27.00 8.92
C ALA A 167 -5.31 25.90 9.21
N LEU A 168 -5.74 24.64 9.12
CA LEU A 168 -4.90 23.46 9.33
C LEU A 168 -3.81 23.33 8.26
N LEU A 169 -4.17 23.41 6.97
CA LEU A 169 -3.21 23.35 5.88
C LEU A 169 -2.26 24.55 5.85
N SER A 170 -2.71 25.73 6.28
CA SER A 170 -1.83 26.91 6.37
C SER A 170 -0.66 26.67 7.33
N ASP A 171 -0.96 26.09 8.49
CA ASP A 171 0.04 25.79 9.52
C ASP A 171 0.94 24.64 9.07
N LEU A 172 0.37 23.52 8.63
CA LEU A 172 1.12 22.33 8.22
C LEU A 172 2.05 22.57 7.01
N LEU A 173 1.63 23.41 6.07
CA LEU A 173 2.42 23.73 4.88
C LEU A 173 3.33 24.95 5.11
N GLY A 174 3.10 25.73 6.16
CA GLY A 174 3.86 26.94 6.47
C GLY A 174 3.57 28.08 5.48
N THR A 175 2.32 28.18 5.02
CA THR A 175 1.88 29.20 4.05
C THR A 175 0.45 29.67 4.33
N THR A 176 -0.06 30.65 3.59
CA THR A 176 -1.47 31.08 3.74
C THR A 176 -2.35 30.36 2.73
N VAL A 177 -3.20 29.46 3.21
CA VAL A 177 -4.14 28.72 2.38
C VAL A 177 -5.51 29.39 2.42
N ALA A 178 -6.06 29.72 1.26
CA ALA A 178 -7.37 30.35 1.11
C ALA A 178 -8.18 29.65 0.00
N LEU A 179 -8.40 28.35 0.16
CA LEU A 179 -9.13 27.53 -0.81
C LEU A 179 -10.63 27.58 -0.53
N SER A 180 -11.43 27.64 -1.60
CA SER A 180 -12.88 27.48 -1.52
C SER A 180 -13.26 26.00 -1.54
N VAL A 181 -14.51 25.69 -1.17
CA VAL A 181 -15.07 24.33 -1.30
C VAL A 181 -14.97 23.81 -2.74
N ALA A 182 -15.12 24.70 -3.73
CA ALA A 182 -14.96 24.35 -5.14
C ALA A 182 -13.51 23.96 -5.46
N ASP A 183 -12.51 24.68 -4.93
CA ASP A 183 -11.10 24.35 -5.14
C ASP A 183 -10.75 22.99 -4.52
N TYR A 184 -11.22 22.71 -3.30
CA TYR A 184 -11.06 21.39 -2.69
C TYR A 184 -11.69 20.28 -3.53
N SER A 185 -12.90 20.49 -4.04
CA SER A 185 -13.56 19.50 -4.91
C SER A 185 -12.78 19.27 -6.22
N ALA A 186 -12.19 20.33 -6.77
CA ALA A 186 -11.37 20.26 -7.97
C ALA A 186 -10.03 19.54 -7.70
N LEU A 187 -9.37 19.82 -6.58
CA LEU A 187 -8.14 19.14 -6.15
C LEU A 187 -8.39 17.65 -5.86
N ALA A 188 -9.51 17.32 -5.21
CA ALA A 188 -9.89 15.94 -4.92
C ALA A 188 -10.13 15.12 -6.21
N ALA A 189 -10.80 15.76 -7.19
CA ALA A 189 -11.09 15.16 -8.48
C ALA A 189 -9.87 15.11 -9.42
N ALA A 190 -8.90 16.00 -9.24
CA ALA A 190 -7.69 16.05 -10.06
C ALA A 190 -6.81 14.84 -9.80
N ARG A 191 -6.34 14.25 -10.91
CA ARG A 191 -5.51 13.05 -10.90
C ARG A 191 -4.20 13.30 -11.62
N VAL A 192 -3.12 12.78 -11.06
CA VAL A 192 -1.76 12.84 -11.64
C VAL A 192 -1.12 11.46 -11.62
N ASP A 193 -0.28 11.18 -12.61
CA ASP A 193 0.53 9.96 -12.62
C ASP A 193 1.67 10.07 -11.61
N ALA A 194 1.85 9.07 -10.75
CA ALA A 194 2.83 9.10 -9.67
C ALA A 194 4.27 9.24 -10.16
N LEU A 195 4.66 8.49 -11.21
CA LEU A 195 6.04 8.54 -11.73
C LEU A 195 6.31 9.85 -12.46
N THR A 196 5.34 10.31 -13.24
CA THR A 196 5.42 11.62 -13.91
C THR A 196 5.50 12.76 -12.90
N PHE A 197 4.76 12.67 -11.79
CA PHE A 197 4.87 13.61 -10.67
C PHE A 197 6.27 13.61 -10.06
N LEU A 198 6.84 12.44 -9.80
CA LEU A 198 8.20 12.33 -9.28
C LEU A 198 9.26 12.84 -10.27
N ASP A 199 9.05 12.65 -11.57
CA ASP A 199 9.91 13.22 -12.62
C ASP A 199 9.85 14.76 -12.66
N MET A 200 8.69 15.35 -12.38
CA MET A 200 8.57 16.81 -12.24
C MET A 200 9.20 17.30 -10.93
N LEU A 201 8.99 16.57 -9.84
CA LEU A 201 9.60 16.90 -8.55
C LEU A 201 11.13 16.85 -8.61
N SER A 202 11.72 15.83 -9.26
CA SER A 202 13.17 15.74 -9.44
C SER A 202 13.72 16.95 -10.19
N GLN A 203 13.01 17.45 -11.20
CA GLN A 203 13.37 18.67 -11.93
C GLN A 203 13.35 19.90 -11.01
N GLN A 204 12.32 20.05 -10.18
CA GLN A 204 12.24 21.14 -9.19
C GLN A 204 13.39 21.08 -8.17
N MET A 205 13.83 19.87 -7.83
CA MET A 205 14.97 19.63 -6.92
C MET A 205 16.34 19.71 -7.64
N GLY A 206 16.38 19.95 -8.96
CA GLY A 206 17.62 20.02 -9.74
C GLY A 206 18.29 18.66 -10.00
N LEU A 207 17.56 17.56 -9.86
CA LEU A 207 18.03 16.20 -10.08
C LEU A 207 17.58 15.70 -11.46
N SER A 208 18.56 15.35 -12.30
CA SER A 208 18.32 14.85 -13.66
C SER A 208 18.88 13.44 -13.91
N VAL A 209 19.63 12.89 -12.96
CA VAL A 209 20.25 11.56 -13.04
C VAL A 209 20.05 10.88 -11.69
N GLY A 210 19.68 9.60 -11.72
CA GLY A 210 19.48 8.78 -10.53
C GLY A 210 18.30 7.84 -10.70
N THR A 211 17.92 7.19 -9.61
CA THR A 211 16.73 6.33 -9.52
C THR A 211 15.62 6.99 -8.68
N TYR A 212 14.40 6.49 -8.76
CA TYR A 212 13.33 6.97 -7.88
C TYR A 212 13.61 6.69 -6.40
N ASP A 213 14.30 5.60 -6.05
CA ASP A 213 14.70 5.31 -4.66
C ASP A 213 15.67 6.37 -4.12
N GLU A 214 16.60 6.82 -4.96
CA GLU A 214 17.52 7.91 -4.60
C GLU A 214 16.76 9.23 -4.39
N LEU A 215 15.76 9.53 -5.23
CA LEU A 215 14.89 10.69 -5.04
C LEU A 215 14.06 10.57 -3.75
N LEU A 216 13.44 9.42 -3.50
CA LEU A 216 12.59 9.18 -2.32
C LEU A 216 13.40 9.25 -1.01
N ALA A 217 14.70 8.98 -1.05
CA ALA A 217 15.57 9.15 0.12
C ALA A 217 15.85 10.63 0.48
N MET A 218 15.44 11.59 -0.36
CA MET A 218 15.68 13.01 -0.14
C MET A 218 14.52 13.71 0.57
N GLN A 219 14.81 14.93 1.02
CA GLN A 219 13.80 15.85 1.56
C GLN A 219 13.39 16.85 0.49
N ALA A 220 12.09 17.11 0.39
CA ALA A 220 11.52 18.17 -0.44
C ALA A 220 10.65 19.08 0.41
N ASP A 221 10.55 20.35 0.04
CA ASP A 221 9.60 21.26 0.67
C ASP A 221 8.20 21.16 0.05
N ALA A 222 7.19 21.51 0.84
CA ALA A 222 5.79 21.53 0.41
C ALA A 222 5.56 22.38 -0.86
N GLY A 223 6.31 23.47 -1.02
CA GLY A 223 6.24 24.34 -2.18
C GLY A 223 6.72 23.67 -3.47
N GLN A 224 7.81 22.91 -3.41
CA GLN A 224 8.32 22.09 -4.51
C GLN A 224 7.30 21.04 -4.94
N LEU A 225 6.66 20.34 -3.99
CA LEU A 225 5.61 19.35 -4.28
C LEU A 225 4.40 20.01 -4.95
N ALA A 226 3.91 21.12 -4.40
CA ALA A 226 2.78 21.85 -4.97
C ALA A 226 3.11 22.38 -6.38
N THR A 227 4.33 22.85 -6.61
CA THR A 227 4.79 23.34 -7.92
C THR A 227 4.87 22.19 -8.94
N ALA A 228 5.43 21.05 -8.56
CA ALA A 228 5.49 19.87 -9.44
C ALA A 228 4.08 19.37 -9.83
N LEU A 229 3.14 19.35 -8.88
CA LEU A 229 1.72 19.05 -9.17
C LEU A 229 1.08 20.11 -10.07
N ALA A 230 1.43 21.39 -9.89
CA ALA A 230 0.90 22.49 -10.70
C ALA A 230 1.33 22.40 -12.16
N GLU A 231 2.52 21.87 -12.45
CA GLU A 231 3.02 21.65 -13.81
C GLU A 231 2.28 20.53 -14.55
N LEU A 232 1.71 19.56 -13.82
CA LEU A 232 0.94 18.45 -14.37
C LEU A 232 -0.57 18.71 -14.46
N THR A 233 -1.03 19.86 -13.97
CA THR A 233 -2.44 20.21 -13.89
C THR A 233 -2.75 21.50 -14.65
N THR A 234 -4.03 21.79 -14.86
CA THR A 234 -4.48 22.97 -15.58
C THR A 234 -5.67 23.62 -14.90
N GLY A 235 -6.03 24.84 -15.32
CA GLY A 235 -7.23 25.53 -14.86
C GLY A 235 -7.22 25.85 -13.35
N PRO A 236 -8.37 25.77 -12.67
CA PRO A 236 -8.51 26.11 -11.24
C PRO A 236 -7.59 25.29 -10.33
N VAL A 237 -7.37 24.02 -10.66
CA VAL A 237 -6.48 23.11 -9.89
C VAL A 237 -5.06 23.65 -9.87
N ARG A 238 -4.53 24.06 -11.02
CA ARG A 238 -3.20 24.66 -11.13
C ARG A 238 -3.11 25.96 -10.34
N THR A 239 -4.13 26.84 -10.43
CA THR A 239 -4.16 28.09 -9.66
C THR A 239 -4.13 27.82 -8.17
N ALA A 240 -4.94 26.89 -7.67
CA ALA A 240 -4.95 26.49 -6.27
C ALA A 240 -3.57 25.97 -5.82
N LEU A 241 -2.95 25.07 -6.59
CA LEU A 241 -1.61 24.56 -6.29
C LEU A 241 -0.53 25.64 -6.26
N LEU A 242 -0.59 26.62 -7.17
CA LEU A 242 0.33 27.76 -7.15
C LEU A 242 0.18 28.65 -5.91
N THR A 243 -1.00 28.67 -5.26
CA THR A 243 -1.14 29.34 -3.96
C THR A 243 -0.44 28.58 -2.82
N LEU A 244 -0.31 27.26 -2.96
CA LEU A 244 0.37 26.38 -2.00
C LEU A 244 1.89 26.31 -2.23
N ALA A 245 2.38 26.78 -3.38
CA ALA A 245 3.79 26.78 -3.76
C ALA A 245 4.70 27.61 -2.82
N GLY A 246 4.11 28.45 -1.96
CA GLY A 246 4.84 29.18 -0.92
C GLY A 246 5.11 28.37 0.36
N GLY A 247 4.72 27.08 0.41
CA GLY A 247 4.99 26.22 1.54
C GLY A 247 6.48 25.97 1.74
N SER A 248 6.95 26.01 3.00
CA SER A 248 8.38 25.97 3.32
C SER A 248 8.79 24.82 4.24
N HIS A 249 7.82 24.09 4.80
CA HIS A 249 8.13 22.91 5.60
C HIS A 249 8.59 21.76 4.70
N THR A 250 9.63 21.07 5.15
CA THR A 250 10.25 19.93 4.45
C THR A 250 9.59 18.63 4.87
N LEU A 251 9.63 17.60 4.03
CA LEU A 251 9.33 16.23 4.41
C LEU A 251 10.29 15.27 3.73
N THR A 252 10.48 14.11 4.37
CA THR A 252 11.20 13.00 3.75
C THR A 252 10.28 12.26 2.78
N LEU A 253 10.65 12.18 1.51
CA LEU A 253 9.79 11.67 0.43
C LEU A 253 9.47 10.17 0.56
N SER A 254 10.35 9.39 1.18
CA SER A 254 10.14 7.94 1.43
C SER A 254 8.98 7.65 2.36
N ASN A 255 8.59 8.60 3.21
CA ASN A 255 7.41 8.49 4.07
C ASN A 255 6.12 8.80 3.30
N LEU A 256 6.22 9.51 2.16
CA LEU A 256 5.07 9.91 1.36
C LEU A 256 4.62 8.77 0.43
N VAL A 257 5.55 8.13 -0.28
CA VAL A 257 5.24 7.12 -1.30
C VAL A 257 6.22 5.97 -1.24
N SER A 258 5.71 4.74 -1.20
CA SER A 258 6.51 3.53 -1.41
C SER A 258 6.28 2.97 -2.82
N LEU A 259 7.30 3.04 -3.68
CA LEU A 259 7.24 2.55 -5.05
C LEU A 259 7.56 1.05 -5.18
N GLY A 260 7.93 0.38 -4.08
CA GLY A 260 8.39 -1.00 -4.11
C GLY A 260 9.53 -1.17 -5.12
N ARG A 261 9.39 -2.13 -6.03
CA ARG A 261 10.44 -2.43 -7.02
C ARG A 261 10.57 -1.39 -8.14
N LEU A 262 9.58 -0.50 -8.30
CA LEU A 262 9.71 0.62 -9.24
C LEU A 262 10.70 1.68 -8.79
N GLY A 263 11.05 1.71 -7.50
CA GLY A 263 12.05 2.61 -6.96
C GLY A 263 13.39 2.56 -7.71
N GLY A 264 13.80 1.36 -8.15
CA GLY A 264 15.05 1.17 -8.88
C GLY A 264 15.04 1.62 -10.34
N LEU A 265 13.91 2.11 -10.87
CA LEU A 265 13.86 2.64 -12.23
C LEU A 265 14.59 3.99 -12.33
N PRO A 266 15.23 4.28 -13.48
CA PRO A 266 15.85 5.59 -13.68
C PRO A 266 14.78 6.70 -13.73
N LEU A 267 15.13 7.88 -13.23
CA LEU A 267 14.30 9.08 -13.37
C LEU A 267 14.01 9.37 -14.85
N GLY A 268 12.81 9.88 -15.14
CA GLY A 268 12.34 10.11 -16.51
C GLY A 268 11.83 8.85 -17.22
N SER A 269 11.68 7.73 -16.50
CA SER A 269 11.01 6.53 -17.01
C SER A 269 9.48 6.55 -16.82
N GLY A 270 8.92 7.68 -16.36
CA GLY A 270 7.49 7.91 -16.30
C GLY A 270 6.82 7.69 -17.66
N GLY A 271 5.76 6.87 -17.69
CA GLY A 271 5.02 6.60 -18.92
C GLY A 271 4.45 5.20 -19.13
N GLY A 272 4.48 4.31 -18.12
CA GLY A 272 3.93 2.95 -18.28
C GLY A 272 3.30 2.30 -17.05
N ALA A 273 3.38 2.94 -15.88
CA ALA A 273 2.72 2.46 -14.68
C ALA A 273 1.46 3.31 -14.47
N GLU A 274 0.26 2.77 -14.73
CA GLU A 274 -1.00 3.48 -14.46
C GLU A 274 -1.16 3.71 -12.94
N LEU A 275 -0.56 4.78 -12.40
CA LEU A 275 -0.55 5.11 -10.98
C LEU A 275 -1.19 6.47 -10.76
N SER A 276 -2.52 6.51 -10.84
CA SER A 276 -3.30 7.75 -10.80
C SER A 276 -3.59 8.22 -9.38
N LEU A 277 -2.75 9.10 -8.83
CA LEU A 277 -2.91 9.67 -7.49
C LEU A 277 -3.86 10.88 -7.50
N SER A 278 -4.66 11.05 -6.44
CA SER A 278 -5.41 12.31 -6.26
C SER A 278 -4.45 13.40 -5.79
N VAL A 279 -4.56 14.59 -6.39
CA VAL A 279 -3.75 15.75 -6.01
C VAL A 279 -3.99 16.11 -4.54
N LEU A 280 -5.24 16.11 -4.08
CA LEU A 280 -5.56 16.45 -2.70
C LEU A 280 -5.03 15.43 -1.70
N GLU A 281 -5.05 14.13 -2.03
CA GLU A 281 -4.50 13.06 -1.19
C GLU A 281 -2.98 13.23 -1.02
N VAL A 282 -2.26 13.55 -2.11
CA VAL A 282 -0.81 13.84 -2.06
C VAL A 282 -0.53 15.06 -1.17
N LEU A 283 -1.29 16.14 -1.31
CA LEU A 283 -1.13 17.35 -0.51
C LEU A 283 -1.42 17.11 0.97
N ALA A 284 -2.51 16.40 1.29
CA ALA A 284 -2.88 16.08 2.67
C ALA A 284 -1.81 15.19 3.34
N ALA A 285 -1.32 14.18 2.61
CA ALA A 285 -0.24 13.34 3.10
C ALA A 285 1.08 14.11 3.28
N ALA A 286 1.43 14.99 2.34
CA ALA A 286 2.61 15.85 2.48
C ALA A 286 2.50 16.80 3.68
N ALA A 287 1.32 17.39 3.89
CA ALA A 287 1.04 18.25 5.04
C ALA A 287 1.18 17.48 6.37
N ALA A 288 0.64 16.26 6.45
CA ALA A 288 0.74 15.43 7.65
C ALA A 288 2.16 14.92 7.94
N LEU A 289 3.02 14.84 6.93
CA LEU A 289 4.41 14.36 7.03
C LEU A 289 5.45 15.47 7.12
N ALA A 290 5.03 16.73 7.00
CA ALA A 290 5.94 17.87 7.05
C ALA A 290 6.64 17.95 8.42
N ASP A 291 7.96 18.14 8.40
CA ASP A 291 8.87 18.33 9.54
C ASP A 291 8.67 19.68 10.26
N GLY A 292 7.56 20.39 9.99
CA GLY A 292 7.17 21.57 10.74
C GLY A 292 6.90 21.26 12.22
N ASP A 293 6.43 22.26 12.97
CA ASP A 293 5.97 22.01 14.33
C ASP A 293 4.81 21.00 14.24
N ARG A 294 5.06 19.72 14.56
CA ARG A 294 4.05 18.63 14.64
C ARG A 294 3.05 18.85 15.76
N GLN A 295 2.98 20.08 16.27
CA GLN A 295 2.25 20.58 17.41
C GLN A 295 1.60 21.88 16.96
N MET A 296 0.29 21.87 16.87
CA MET A 296 -0.44 23.04 16.40
C MET A 296 -1.39 23.50 17.48
N SER A 297 -1.66 24.80 17.57
CA SER A 297 -2.70 25.37 18.44
C SER A 297 -3.56 26.34 17.62
N LEU A 298 -4.73 25.88 17.19
CA LEU A 298 -5.68 26.66 16.40
C LEU A 298 -6.77 27.24 17.31
N ASN A 299 -7.06 28.54 17.16
CA ASN A 299 -8.22 29.16 17.82
C ASN A 299 -9.41 29.20 16.85
N LEU A 300 -10.34 28.28 17.05
CA LEU A 300 -11.55 28.10 16.25
C LEU A 300 -12.76 28.87 16.80
N GLY A 301 -12.59 29.68 17.85
CA GLY A 301 -13.70 30.31 18.59
C GLY A 301 -14.65 31.17 17.75
N ALA A 302 -14.17 31.79 16.66
CA ALA A 302 -15.02 32.57 15.74
C ALA A 302 -15.82 31.70 14.75
N ALA A 303 -15.43 30.44 14.56
CA ALA A 303 -16.01 29.53 13.57
C ALA A 303 -17.17 28.69 14.14
N VAL A 304 -17.38 28.69 15.46
CA VAL A 304 -18.31 27.78 16.14
C VAL A 304 -19.37 28.54 16.96
N PRO A 305 -20.63 28.64 16.46
CA PRO A 305 -21.72 29.29 17.18
C PRO A 305 -22.01 28.65 18.55
N GLY A 306 -22.18 29.46 19.59
CA GLY A 306 -22.54 29.01 20.94
C GLY A 306 -21.34 28.72 21.87
N LEU A 307 -20.11 28.79 21.37
CA LEU A 307 -18.89 28.74 22.17
C LEU A 307 -18.34 30.15 22.43
N VAL A 308 -17.75 30.36 23.61
CA VAL A 308 -16.95 31.56 23.93
C VAL A 308 -15.58 31.45 23.30
N SER A 309 -14.98 30.26 23.39
CA SER A 309 -13.72 29.94 22.74
C SER A 309 -13.64 28.45 22.44
N LEU A 310 -12.87 28.11 21.40
CA LEU A 310 -12.51 26.73 21.08
C LEU A 310 -11.04 26.73 20.65
N ARG A 311 -10.18 26.15 21.47
CA ARG A 311 -8.78 25.90 21.11
C ARG A 311 -8.63 24.43 20.73
N LEU A 312 -7.98 24.17 19.61
CA LEU A 312 -7.62 22.84 19.15
C LEU A 312 -6.10 22.73 19.17
N ASP A 313 -5.56 21.82 19.97
CA ASP A 313 -4.18 21.40 19.86
C ASP A 313 -4.09 20.06 19.11
N LEU A 314 -3.19 19.96 18.13
CA LEU A 314 -3.00 18.76 17.31
C LEU A 314 -1.55 18.27 17.46
N ALA A 315 -1.37 16.98 17.71
CA ALA A 315 -0.11 16.27 17.65
C ALA A 315 -0.16 15.13 16.62
N LEU A 316 0.87 15.02 15.79
CA LEU A 316 1.03 13.96 14.79
C LEU A 316 2.19 13.03 15.20
N GLY A 317 1.90 11.73 15.30
CA GLY A 317 2.89 10.70 15.54
C GLY A 317 3.58 10.25 14.25
N GLU A 318 4.73 9.59 14.39
CA GLU A 318 5.39 8.96 13.23
C GLU A 318 4.66 7.66 12.87
N PRO A 319 4.45 7.38 11.57
CA PRO A 319 3.93 6.09 11.19
C PRO A 319 5.00 5.00 11.43
N PRO A 320 4.61 3.78 11.83
CA PRO A 320 5.54 2.67 12.05
C PRO A 320 6.30 2.26 10.77
N GLN A 321 7.32 1.40 10.88
CA GLN A 321 8.08 0.89 9.72
C GLN A 321 7.15 0.35 8.60
N GLY A 322 7.31 0.86 7.38
CA GLY A 322 6.35 0.65 6.28
C GLY A 322 5.20 1.67 6.24
N GLY A 323 5.33 2.76 6.99
CA GLY A 323 4.38 3.84 7.12
C GLY A 323 4.25 4.67 5.85
N GLY A 324 3.01 5.00 5.50
CA GLY A 324 2.69 5.77 4.31
C GLY A 324 1.20 5.66 3.98
N TRP A 325 0.73 6.55 3.11
CA TRP A 325 -0.65 6.52 2.62
C TRP A 325 -0.78 5.73 1.31
N PHE A 326 0.33 5.43 0.62
CA PHE A 326 0.33 4.73 -0.67
C PHE A 326 1.52 3.78 -0.81
N ALA A 327 1.27 2.58 -1.33
CA ALA A 327 2.31 1.60 -1.63
C ALA A 327 1.99 0.77 -2.87
N ILE A 328 3.06 0.16 -3.41
CA ILE A 328 3.01 -0.80 -4.49
C ILE A 328 3.77 -2.05 -4.06
N GLY A 329 3.12 -3.20 -4.12
CA GLY A 329 3.81 -4.45 -3.84
C GLY A 329 2.91 -5.68 -3.84
N PRO A 330 3.51 -6.87 -3.64
CA PRO A 330 2.80 -8.14 -3.69
C PRO A 330 1.90 -8.38 -2.48
N ALA A 331 1.27 -9.55 -2.43
CA ALA A 331 0.59 -10.02 -1.23
C ALA A 331 1.52 -9.96 0.00
N GLY A 332 1.02 -9.40 1.10
CA GLY A 332 1.78 -9.11 2.32
C GLY A 332 2.31 -7.68 2.42
N THR A 333 2.18 -6.84 1.39
CA THR A 333 2.47 -5.40 1.51
C THR A 333 1.49 -4.74 2.47
N VAL A 334 2.03 -3.94 3.40
CA VAL A 334 1.29 -3.29 4.49
C VAL A 334 1.38 -1.77 4.33
N LEU A 335 0.27 -1.08 4.55
CA LEU A 335 0.18 0.36 4.76
C LEU A 335 -0.35 0.64 6.15
N ARG A 336 0.20 1.67 6.80
CA ARG A 336 -0.24 2.15 8.11
C ARG A 336 -0.30 3.66 8.15
N THR A 337 -1.39 4.20 8.71
CA THR A 337 -1.53 5.64 8.91
C THR A 337 -0.73 6.10 10.12
N ALA A 338 -0.47 7.40 10.20
CA ALA A 338 0.07 8.02 11.40
C ALA A 338 -0.95 7.98 12.56
N GLN A 339 -0.43 8.05 13.79
CA GLN A 339 -1.22 8.27 14.99
C GLN A 339 -1.51 9.76 15.15
N VAL A 340 -2.68 10.10 15.67
CA VAL A 340 -3.10 11.50 15.86
C VAL A 340 -3.67 11.68 17.25
N ARG A 341 -3.22 12.74 17.94
CA ARG A 341 -3.79 13.15 19.21
C ARG A 341 -4.31 14.59 19.11
N LEU A 342 -5.57 14.78 19.44
CA LEU A 342 -6.21 16.09 19.48
C LEU A 342 -6.52 16.46 20.94
N ARG A 343 -6.35 17.73 21.28
CA ARG A 343 -6.87 18.30 22.52
C ARG A 343 -7.78 19.47 22.18
N LEU A 344 -9.06 19.37 22.53
CA LEU A 344 -10.02 20.45 22.33
C LEU A 344 -10.36 21.09 23.66
N GLN A 345 -10.14 22.39 23.79
CA GLN A 345 -10.53 23.19 24.95
C GLN A 345 -11.67 24.10 24.54
N ALA A 346 -12.91 23.70 24.85
CA ALA A 346 -14.08 24.53 24.61
C ALA A 346 -14.49 25.26 25.89
N GLU A 347 -14.86 26.54 25.77
CA GLU A 347 -15.41 27.32 26.87
C GLU A 347 -16.80 27.85 26.50
N LEU A 348 -17.72 27.80 27.45
CA LEU A 348 -19.11 28.23 27.31
C LEU A 348 -19.55 29.11 28.48
N LEU A 349 -20.59 29.90 28.25
CA LEU A 349 -21.30 30.60 29.31
C LEU A 349 -22.39 29.70 29.88
N GLY A 350 -22.35 29.47 31.19
CA GLY A 350 -23.39 28.74 31.90
C GLY A 350 -24.72 29.51 31.92
N GLY A 351 -25.82 28.77 31.96
CA GLY A 351 -27.15 29.35 32.14
C GLY A 351 -27.39 29.89 33.56
N PRO A 352 -28.61 30.39 33.85
CA PRO A 352 -28.97 30.94 35.16
C PRO A 352 -28.79 29.93 36.32
N VAL A 353 -29.05 28.65 36.05
CA VAL A 353 -28.89 27.55 37.04
C VAL A 353 -27.42 27.35 37.42
N LEU A 354 -26.49 27.67 36.51
CA LEU A 354 -25.05 27.62 36.73
C LEU A 354 -24.48 28.99 37.15
N LEU A 355 -25.34 29.94 37.54
CA LEU A 355 -24.98 31.31 37.95
C LEU A 355 -24.20 32.11 36.89
N GLY A 356 -24.36 31.80 35.61
CA GLY A 356 -23.55 32.43 34.55
C GLY A 356 -22.07 32.04 34.59
N ALA A 357 -21.70 31.01 35.36
CA ALA A 357 -20.31 30.57 35.47
C ALA A 357 -19.78 30.07 34.12
N GLY A 358 -18.51 30.31 33.84
CA GLY A 358 -17.82 29.73 32.69
C GLY A 358 -17.74 28.21 32.83
N VAL A 359 -18.16 27.49 31.80
CA VAL A 359 -18.08 26.04 31.70
C VAL A 359 -16.94 25.69 30.76
N LYS A 360 -15.95 24.97 31.28
CA LYS A 360 -14.80 24.45 30.53
C LYS A 360 -15.04 22.99 30.17
N LEU A 361 -14.76 22.65 28.93
CA LEU A 361 -14.90 21.31 28.38
C LEU A 361 -13.56 20.90 27.75
N PRO A 362 -12.61 20.38 28.54
CA PRO A 362 -11.38 19.81 28.02
C PRO A 362 -11.68 18.41 27.50
N LEU A 363 -11.53 18.25 26.20
CA LEU A 363 -11.67 17.01 25.49
C LEU A 363 -10.33 16.63 24.90
N TRP A 364 -10.09 15.34 24.75
CA TRP A 364 -8.99 14.86 23.94
C TRP A 364 -9.43 13.63 23.13
N LEU A 365 -8.87 13.51 21.94
CA LEU A 365 -9.03 12.36 21.07
C LEU A 365 -7.66 11.73 20.86
N ASP A 366 -7.54 10.43 21.10
CA ASP A 366 -6.38 9.63 20.73
C ASP A 366 -6.80 8.66 19.62
N LEU A 367 -6.23 8.84 18.42
CA LEU A 367 -6.50 8.03 17.24
C LEU A 367 -5.25 7.21 16.91
N ALA A 368 -5.35 5.90 17.08
CA ALA A 368 -4.33 4.95 16.72
C ALA A 368 -4.26 4.71 15.20
N GLU A 369 -3.20 4.04 14.75
CA GLU A 369 -2.98 3.71 13.34
C GLU A 369 -4.09 2.80 12.77
N ALA A 370 -4.52 3.10 11.55
CA ALA A 370 -5.23 2.16 10.71
C ALA A 370 -4.22 1.33 9.90
N GLU A 371 -4.56 0.10 9.56
CA GLU A 371 -3.71 -0.81 8.80
C GLU A 371 -4.45 -1.36 7.57
N ALA A 372 -3.76 -1.47 6.43
CA ALA A 372 -4.25 -2.17 5.25
C ALA A 372 -3.18 -3.12 4.72
N VAL A 373 -3.56 -4.38 4.45
CA VAL A 373 -2.65 -5.42 3.98
C VAL A 373 -3.19 -6.06 2.70
N VAL A 374 -2.34 -6.22 1.69
CA VAL A 374 -2.69 -6.97 0.48
C VAL A 374 -2.82 -8.46 0.83
N ALA A 375 -4.02 -9.04 0.78
CA ALA A 375 -4.23 -10.46 0.99
C ALA A 375 -3.97 -11.28 -0.28
N SER A 376 -4.52 -10.84 -1.40
CA SER A 376 -4.38 -11.50 -2.69
C SER A 376 -4.62 -10.54 -3.85
N ALA A 377 -4.11 -10.90 -5.01
CA ALA A 377 -4.40 -10.21 -6.25
C ALA A 377 -4.36 -11.18 -7.44
N THR A 378 -5.05 -10.81 -8.50
CA THR A 378 -5.09 -11.53 -9.78
C THR A 378 -4.63 -10.62 -10.89
N CYS A 379 -3.77 -11.14 -11.77
CA CYS A 379 -3.23 -10.38 -12.89
C CYS A 379 -4.31 -9.87 -13.85
N PRO A 380 -4.06 -8.74 -14.51
CA PRO A 380 -4.85 -8.31 -15.65
C PRO A 380 -5.00 -9.39 -16.72
N SER A 381 -6.19 -9.47 -17.31
CA SER A 381 -6.50 -10.33 -18.46
C SER A 381 -7.43 -9.58 -19.43
N PRO A 382 -7.64 -10.05 -20.67
CA PRO A 382 -8.58 -9.40 -21.59
C PRO A 382 -10.01 -9.26 -21.02
N ALA A 383 -10.43 -10.17 -20.13
CA ALA A 383 -11.73 -10.11 -19.46
C ALA A 383 -11.73 -9.23 -18.19
N SER A 384 -10.56 -8.90 -17.65
CA SER A 384 -10.37 -8.10 -16.43
C SER A 384 -9.11 -7.25 -16.59
N PRO A 385 -9.17 -6.17 -17.39
CA PRO A 385 -7.98 -5.42 -17.83
C PRO A 385 -7.22 -4.72 -16.70
N TYR A 386 -7.81 -4.57 -15.51
CA TYR A 386 -7.17 -3.98 -14.33
C TYR A 386 -6.85 -5.00 -13.23
N GLY A 387 -7.11 -6.29 -13.48
CA GLY A 387 -6.97 -7.34 -12.48
C GLY A 387 -8.01 -7.27 -11.37
N SER A 388 -7.71 -7.90 -10.23
CA SER A 388 -8.51 -7.80 -8.99
C SER A 388 -7.59 -7.89 -7.78
N ALA A 389 -8.00 -7.31 -6.66
CA ALA A 389 -7.24 -7.34 -5.42
C ALA A 389 -8.15 -7.46 -4.21
N THR A 390 -7.68 -8.12 -3.17
CA THR A 390 -8.34 -8.20 -1.87
C THR A 390 -7.44 -7.57 -0.83
N ILE A 391 -7.95 -6.54 -0.14
CA ILE A 391 -7.23 -5.82 0.90
C ILE A 391 -7.90 -6.11 2.25
N LEU A 392 -7.10 -6.52 3.23
CA LEU A 392 -7.54 -6.64 4.62
C LEU A 392 -7.28 -5.31 5.31
N ALA A 393 -8.35 -4.59 5.65
CA ALA A 393 -8.27 -3.28 6.28
C ALA A 393 -8.74 -3.35 7.74
N ARG A 394 -7.95 -2.79 8.65
CA ARG A 394 -8.26 -2.64 10.05
C ARG A 394 -8.34 -1.16 10.39
N PRO A 395 -9.53 -0.63 10.71
CA PRO A 395 -9.67 0.72 11.22
C PRO A 395 -8.85 0.94 12.50
N GLY A 396 -8.33 2.16 12.65
CA GLY A 396 -7.63 2.56 13.86
C GLY A 396 -8.57 2.64 15.06
N VAL A 397 -8.01 2.37 16.24
CA VAL A 397 -8.72 2.56 17.51
C VAL A 397 -8.84 4.06 17.80
N ALA A 398 -10.01 4.51 18.20
CA ALA A 398 -10.24 5.89 18.59
C ALA A 398 -10.76 5.97 20.01
N GLN A 399 -10.10 6.77 20.85
CA GLN A 399 -10.53 7.08 22.21
C GLN A 399 -10.84 8.56 22.31
N LEU A 400 -12.10 8.90 22.53
CA LEU A 400 -12.53 10.25 22.84
C LEU A 400 -12.80 10.34 24.34
N ALA A 401 -12.22 11.31 25.01
CA ALA A 401 -12.40 11.50 26.43
C ALA A 401 -12.68 12.95 26.80
N LEU A 402 -13.35 13.13 27.94
CA LEU A 402 -13.43 14.37 28.68
C LEU A 402 -12.55 14.24 29.91
N GLY A 403 -11.53 15.10 30.00
CA GLY A 403 -10.52 15.02 31.04
C GLY A 403 -9.34 15.94 30.77
N SER A 404 -8.50 16.15 31.76
CA SER A 404 -7.29 16.96 31.58
C SER A 404 -6.21 16.15 30.84
N LEU A 405 -5.61 16.75 29.82
CA LEU A 405 -4.46 16.19 29.10
C LEU A 405 -3.31 17.20 29.14
N SER A 406 -2.18 16.79 29.73
CA SER A 406 -0.97 17.62 29.81
C SER A 406 -0.28 17.73 28.44
N ASP A 407 0.52 18.78 28.24
CA ASP A 407 1.33 18.92 27.01
C ASP A 407 2.30 17.75 26.84
N ALA A 408 2.95 17.30 27.93
CA ALA A 408 3.87 16.16 27.89
C ALA A 408 3.16 14.88 27.43
N THR A 409 1.93 14.65 27.90
CA THR A 409 1.12 13.50 27.47
C THR A 409 0.62 13.70 26.04
N LEU A 410 0.26 14.91 25.61
CA LEU A 410 -0.21 15.16 24.24
C LEU A 410 0.82 14.71 23.19
N TYR A 411 2.11 14.78 23.51
CA TYR A 411 3.20 14.47 22.57
C TYR A 411 3.82 13.08 22.77
N ASP A 412 3.43 12.34 23.81
CA ASP A 412 3.94 10.99 24.09
C ASP A 412 3.02 9.91 23.51
N PHE A 413 3.29 9.52 22.26
CA PHE A 413 2.61 8.42 21.56
C PHE A 413 3.02 7.03 22.07
N GLY A 414 4.05 6.93 22.91
CA GLY A 414 4.50 5.66 23.50
C GLY A 414 3.65 5.19 24.69
N ALA A 415 2.78 6.06 25.21
CA ALA A 415 1.92 5.78 26.35
C ALA A 415 0.44 6.11 26.07
N THR A 416 -0.46 5.29 26.62
CA THR A 416 -1.90 5.58 26.62
C THR A 416 -2.18 6.74 27.58
N PRO A 417 -2.95 7.77 27.15
CA PRO A 417 -3.32 8.87 28.02
C PRO A 417 -4.13 8.42 29.24
N PRO A 418 -3.83 8.91 30.46
CA PRO A 418 -4.66 8.64 31.62
C PRO A 418 -5.98 9.42 31.54
N LEU A 419 -7.04 8.85 32.12
CA LEU A 419 -8.33 9.53 32.26
C LEU A 419 -8.38 10.31 33.59
N ASP A 420 -7.85 11.53 33.59
CA ASP A 420 -7.87 12.41 34.74
C ASP A 420 -9.13 13.33 34.75
N PRO A 421 -9.94 13.33 35.83
CA PRO A 421 -11.11 14.20 35.92
C PRO A 421 -10.75 15.68 35.83
N ALA A 422 -11.50 16.42 35.01
CA ALA A 422 -11.25 17.83 34.77
C ALA A 422 -12.20 18.74 35.56
N LEU A 423 -11.67 19.87 36.04
CA LEU A 423 -12.48 20.93 36.64
C LEU A 423 -13.22 21.73 35.54
N MET A 424 -14.50 21.44 35.38
CA MET A 424 -15.36 22.05 34.37
C MET A 424 -15.90 23.42 34.81
N ILE A 425 -16.29 23.54 36.08
CA ILE A 425 -16.80 24.79 36.66
C ILE A 425 -16.01 25.08 37.93
N ASN A 426 -15.45 26.28 38.02
CA ASN A 426 -14.76 26.77 39.21
C ASN A 426 -15.34 28.13 39.63
N ALA A 427 -16.44 28.11 40.38
CA ALA A 427 -17.07 29.29 40.95
C ALA A 427 -17.00 29.25 42.48
N LEU A 428 -17.15 30.41 43.13
CA LEU A 428 -16.98 30.58 44.58
C LEU A 428 -17.80 29.58 45.42
N LEU A 429 -19.02 29.26 44.97
CA LEU A 429 -19.97 28.37 45.67
C LEU A 429 -20.24 27.05 44.94
N LEU A 430 -19.68 26.86 43.74
CA LEU A 430 -19.95 25.72 42.87
C LEU A 430 -18.66 25.24 42.21
N LYS A 431 -18.26 24.01 42.51
CA LYS A 431 -17.20 23.32 41.80
C LYS A 431 -17.76 22.06 41.16
N VAL A 432 -17.54 21.91 39.86
CA VAL A 432 -17.95 20.72 39.11
C VAL A 432 -16.72 20.13 38.44
N THR A 433 -16.42 18.88 38.76
CA THR A 433 -15.42 18.08 38.07
C THR A 433 -16.11 16.97 37.29
N GLY A 434 -15.61 16.65 36.11
CA GLY A 434 -16.18 15.59 35.29
C GLY A 434 -15.15 14.80 34.52
N SER A 435 -15.52 13.57 34.18
CA SER A 435 -14.77 12.70 33.27
C SER A 435 -15.73 11.86 32.44
N ALA A 436 -15.29 11.49 31.24
CA ALA A 436 -15.99 10.55 30.37
C ALA A 436 -14.98 9.93 29.41
N LEU A 437 -15.25 8.70 28.95
CA LEU A 437 -14.46 8.03 27.92
C LEU A 437 -15.39 7.24 27.01
N VAL A 438 -15.13 7.34 25.71
CA VAL A 438 -15.73 6.50 24.67
C VAL A 438 -14.59 5.93 23.84
N GLU A 439 -14.63 4.62 23.64
CA GLU A 439 -13.66 3.90 22.82
C GLU A 439 -14.38 3.24 21.63
N VAL A 440 -13.77 3.36 20.45
CA VAL A 440 -14.17 2.68 19.23
C VAL A 440 -12.98 1.86 18.76
N ALA A 441 -13.16 0.54 18.65
CA ALA A 441 -12.11 -0.38 18.26
C ALA A 441 -12.64 -1.45 17.31
N GLN A 442 -11.81 -1.87 16.36
CA GLN A 442 -12.03 -3.07 15.55
C GLN A 442 -10.89 -4.05 15.79
N THR A 443 -11.23 -5.27 16.19
CA THR A 443 -10.24 -6.32 16.49
C THR A 443 -9.99 -7.23 15.29
N THR A 444 -10.97 -7.40 14.40
CA THR A 444 -10.88 -8.25 13.21
C THR A 444 -10.77 -7.41 11.94
N PRO A 445 -9.77 -7.64 11.06
CA PRO A 445 -9.71 -6.98 9.76
C PRO A 445 -10.98 -7.20 8.94
N VAL A 446 -11.39 -6.18 8.20
CA VAL A 446 -12.48 -6.22 7.23
C VAL A 446 -11.89 -6.52 5.86
N GLU A 447 -12.45 -7.50 5.16
CA GLU A 447 -12.03 -7.88 3.81
C GLU A 447 -12.70 -6.95 2.78
N LEU A 448 -11.87 -6.28 1.97
CA LEU A 448 -12.29 -5.39 0.90
C LEU A 448 -11.83 -5.95 -0.44
N ASP A 449 -12.77 -6.55 -1.19
CA ASP A 449 -12.52 -7.04 -2.55
C ASP A 449 -12.66 -5.93 -3.58
N PHE A 450 -11.76 -5.84 -4.54
CA PHE A 450 -11.80 -4.89 -5.64
C PHE A 450 -11.82 -5.65 -6.97
N SER A 451 -12.92 -5.49 -7.70
CA SER A 451 -13.07 -6.01 -9.07
C SER A 451 -12.38 -5.11 -10.10
N SER A 452 -12.10 -5.65 -11.29
CA SER A 452 -11.50 -4.87 -12.38
C SER A 452 -12.32 -3.62 -12.75
N ALA A 453 -13.66 -3.66 -12.62
CA ALA A 453 -14.52 -2.52 -12.92
C ALA A 453 -14.44 -1.45 -11.82
N GLU A 454 -14.36 -1.87 -10.56
CA GLU A 454 -14.24 -0.95 -9.41
C GLU A 454 -12.87 -0.26 -9.39
N ILE A 455 -11.80 -0.98 -9.75
CA ILE A 455 -10.45 -0.44 -9.93
C ILE A 455 -10.45 0.60 -11.05
N ALA A 456 -11.02 0.26 -12.22
CA ALA A 456 -11.14 1.20 -13.34
C ALA A 456 -11.90 2.48 -12.98
N ALA A 457 -12.92 2.37 -12.13
CA ALA A 457 -13.71 3.50 -11.65
C ALA A 457 -13.04 4.29 -10.50
N GLY A 458 -11.90 3.83 -9.96
CA GLY A 458 -11.25 4.44 -8.80
C GLY A 458 -12.12 4.37 -7.53
N THR A 459 -12.89 3.30 -7.39
CA THR A 459 -13.87 3.12 -6.30
C THR A 459 -13.16 3.14 -4.94
N LEU A 460 -13.65 3.95 -4.01
CA LEU A 460 -13.23 3.94 -2.61
C LEU A 460 -14.07 2.92 -1.84
N LYS A 461 -13.43 2.05 -1.05
CA LYS A 461 -14.13 1.15 -0.13
C LYS A 461 -13.72 1.45 1.30
N THR A 462 -14.70 1.52 2.20
CA THR A 462 -14.49 1.83 3.61
C THR A 462 -14.61 0.55 4.43
N ALA A 463 -13.58 0.22 5.19
CA ALA A 463 -13.71 -0.70 6.31
C ALA A 463 -14.22 0.06 7.52
N THR A 464 -15.33 -0.38 8.11
CA THR A 464 -15.94 0.26 9.28
C THR A 464 -15.87 -0.65 10.50
N THR A 465 -15.80 -0.04 11.69
CA THR A 465 -15.94 -0.76 12.96
C THR A 465 -17.37 -1.29 13.12
N GLN A 466 -17.52 -2.43 13.80
CA GLN A 466 -18.85 -3.00 14.07
C GLN A 466 -19.62 -2.20 15.14
N THR A 467 -18.90 -1.52 16.03
CA THR A 467 -19.45 -0.59 17.02
C THR A 467 -19.64 0.78 16.38
N LEU A 468 -20.60 0.91 15.47
CA LEU A 468 -21.00 2.20 14.90
C LEU A 468 -21.52 3.10 16.02
N VAL A 469 -20.77 4.16 16.35
CA VAL A 469 -21.24 5.22 17.23
C VAL A 469 -21.85 6.30 16.34
N ALA A 470 -23.16 6.50 16.42
CA ALA A 470 -23.83 7.53 15.61
C ALA A 470 -23.31 8.95 15.91
N SER A 471 -22.77 9.17 17.12
CA SER A 471 -22.15 10.42 17.57
C SER A 471 -21.16 10.11 18.70
N LEU A 472 -19.87 10.40 18.49
CA LEU A 472 -18.82 10.17 19.49
C LEU A 472 -19.00 11.14 20.66
N ALA A 473 -19.15 12.44 20.35
CA ALA A 473 -19.37 13.47 21.36
C ALA A 473 -20.70 13.27 22.10
N GLY A 474 -21.77 12.87 21.40
CA GLY A 474 -23.06 12.56 22.01
C GLY A 474 -22.99 11.40 22.99
N SER A 475 -22.27 10.33 22.63
CA SER A 475 -22.03 9.18 23.51
C SER A 475 -21.17 9.56 24.72
N LEU A 476 -20.15 10.40 24.50
CA LEU A 476 -19.28 10.90 25.56
C LEU A 476 -20.06 11.72 26.59
N LEU A 477 -20.89 12.66 26.11
CA LEU A 477 -21.72 13.52 26.96
C LEU A 477 -22.84 12.73 27.65
N GLY A 478 -23.35 11.67 27.02
CA GLY A 478 -24.27 10.71 27.65
C GLY A 478 -23.63 9.97 28.82
N ASN A 479 -22.36 9.56 28.67
CA ASN A 479 -21.60 8.80 29.67
C ASN A 479 -20.85 9.68 30.68
N LEU A 480 -21.18 10.97 30.77
CA LEU A 480 -20.50 11.92 31.64
C LEU A 480 -20.67 11.56 33.12
N ASP A 481 -19.57 11.33 33.82
CA ASP A 481 -19.51 11.22 35.27
C ASP A 481 -19.19 12.59 35.87
N LEU A 482 -19.98 13.02 36.85
CA LEU A 482 -19.94 14.37 37.42
C LEU A 482 -19.86 14.30 38.94
N THR A 483 -18.82 14.94 39.49
CA THR A 483 -18.72 15.22 40.91
C THR A 483 -18.99 16.70 41.16
N ILE A 484 -20.03 16.98 41.96
CA ILE A 484 -20.54 18.33 42.17
C ILE A 484 -20.41 18.70 43.64
N ASN A 485 -19.62 19.74 43.92
CA ASN A 485 -19.38 20.27 45.26
C ASN A 485 -20.05 21.65 45.38
N VAL A 486 -21.01 21.74 46.30
CA VAL A 486 -21.86 22.93 46.48
C VAL A 486 -21.73 23.45 47.91
N LEU A 487 -21.34 24.71 48.11
CA LEU A 487 -21.27 25.32 49.44
C LEU A 487 -22.63 25.90 49.87
N GLY A 488 -23.56 25.01 50.23
CA GLY A 488 -24.52 25.16 51.33
C GLY A 488 -25.57 26.30 51.36
N LEU A 489 -25.67 27.19 50.37
CA LEU A 489 -26.60 28.33 50.43
C LEU A 489 -27.55 28.39 49.21
N GLY A 490 -28.69 27.70 49.29
CA GLY A 490 -29.82 27.90 48.36
C GLY A 490 -29.57 27.53 46.89
N LEU A 491 -28.48 26.82 46.60
CA LEU A 491 -28.16 26.34 45.26
C LEU A 491 -28.99 25.12 44.89
N ALA A 492 -29.23 24.94 43.60
CA ALA A 492 -29.94 23.77 43.07
C ALA A 492 -29.26 22.46 43.52
N THR A 493 -30.03 21.37 43.60
CA THR A 493 -29.48 20.07 44.01
C THR A 493 -28.42 19.59 43.00
N PRO A 494 -27.44 18.77 43.41
CA PRO A 494 -26.44 18.22 42.50
C PRO A 494 -27.05 17.57 41.25
N ALA A 495 -28.18 16.88 41.39
CA ALA A 495 -28.90 16.28 40.26
C ALA A 495 -29.43 17.32 39.26
N VAL A 496 -29.96 18.46 39.75
CA VAL A 496 -30.44 19.55 38.88
C VAL A 496 -29.27 20.25 38.19
N ILE A 497 -28.15 20.44 38.88
CA ILE A 497 -26.92 21.00 38.30
C ILE A 497 -26.38 20.07 37.21
N ALA A 498 -26.32 18.76 37.48
CA ALA A 498 -25.90 17.75 36.51
C ALA A 498 -26.78 17.76 35.26
N GLN A 499 -28.10 17.79 35.43
CA GLN A 499 -29.04 17.85 34.30
C GLN A 499 -28.89 19.16 33.52
N SER A 500 -28.81 20.30 34.20
CA SER A 500 -28.56 21.59 33.56
C SER A 500 -27.26 21.61 32.75
N LEU A 501 -26.21 20.94 33.23
CA LEU A 501 -24.95 20.83 32.50
C LEU A 501 -25.11 19.94 31.26
N ARG A 502 -25.81 18.80 31.37
CA ARG A 502 -26.12 17.94 30.22
C ARG A 502 -26.96 18.66 29.17
N ASP A 503 -27.98 19.40 29.58
CA ASP A 503 -28.85 20.18 28.69
C ASP A 503 -28.09 21.31 27.98
N LEU A 504 -27.09 21.90 28.66
CA LEU A 504 -26.20 22.90 28.06
C LEU A 504 -25.25 22.27 27.03
N LEU A 505 -24.76 21.06 27.29
CA LEU A 505 -23.76 20.39 26.44
C LEU A 505 -24.37 19.61 25.27
N ALA A 506 -25.59 19.08 25.41
CA ALA A 506 -26.22 18.24 24.40
C ALA A 506 -26.31 18.88 22.99
N PRO A 507 -26.64 20.17 22.83
CA PRO A 507 -26.64 20.84 21.52
C PRO A 507 -25.26 20.98 20.88
N LEU A 508 -24.18 20.79 21.65
CA LEU A 508 -22.80 20.90 21.14
C LEU A 508 -22.30 19.61 20.51
N ALA A 509 -22.90 18.46 20.82
CA ALA A 509 -22.43 17.16 20.32
C ALA A 509 -22.25 17.16 18.79
N PRO A 510 -23.25 17.59 17.96
CA PRO A 510 -23.08 17.61 16.51
C PRO A 510 -21.96 18.54 16.05
N THR A 511 -21.79 19.67 16.74
CA THR A 511 -20.77 20.67 16.42
C THR A 511 -19.36 20.17 16.72
N LEU A 512 -19.19 19.46 17.84
CA LEU A 512 -17.92 18.82 18.21
C LEU A 512 -17.59 17.68 17.26
N ASP A 513 -18.55 16.82 16.94
CA ASP A 513 -18.37 15.73 15.99
C ASP A 513 -17.98 16.27 14.61
N MET A 514 -18.65 17.31 14.11
CA MET A 514 -18.31 17.96 12.83
C MET A 514 -16.91 18.59 12.85
N THR A 515 -16.49 19.16 13.98
CA THR A 515 -15.15 19.75 14.13
C THR A 515 -14.08 18.66 14.10
N ILE A 516 -14.27 17.59 14.88
CA ILE A 516 -13.36 16.44 14.92
C ILE A 516 -13.29 15.80 13.53
N ALA A 517 -14.43 15.54 12.89
CA ALA A 517 -14.49 14.99 11.55
C ALA A 517 -13.76 15.89 10.53
N SER A 518 -13.98 17.22 10.56
CA SER A 518 -13.31 18.14 9.63
C SER A 518 -11.78 18.13 9.78
N VAL A 519 -11.28 18.06 11.01
CA VAL A 519 -9.84 18.01 11.29
C VAL A 519 -9.25 16.70 10.77
N LEU A 520 -9.88 15.56 11.10
CA LEU A 520 -9.40 14.26 10.67
C LEU A 520 -9.52 14.04 9.17
N GLU A 521 -10.63 14.46 8.54
CA GLU A 521 -10.79 14.41 7.08
C GLU A 521 -9.70 15.22 6.37
N THR A 522 -9.31 16.39 6.89
CA THR A 522 -8.22 17.19 6.32
C THR A 522 -6.87 16.46 6.37
N LEU A 523 -6.65 15.63 7.38
CA LEU A 523 -5.47 14.76 7.52
C LEU A 523 -5.60 13.43 6.74
N GLY A 524 -6.73 13.20 6.06
CA GLY A 524 -7.02 11.92 5.42
C GLY A 524 -7.21 10.77 6.43
N LEU A 525 -7.77 11.06 7.61
CA LEU A 525 -8.07 10.09 8.66
C LEU A 525 -9.57 10.04 8.97
N GLY A 526 -10.03 8.90 9.48
CA GLY A 526 -11.43 8.66 9.84
C GLY A 526 -11.51 8.02 11.23
N VAL A 527 -12.60 8.27 11.96
CA VAL A 527 -12.81 7.62 13.27
C VAL A 527 -13.54 6.30 13.07
N GLY A 528 -12.88 5.20 13.42
CA GLY A 528 -13.46 3.86 13.29
C GLY A 528 -13.74 3.46 11.85
N GLU A 529 -13.08 4.13 10.90
CA GLU A 529 -13.14 3.89 9.47
C GLU A 529 -11.72 3.85 8.89
N ALA A 530 -11.52 3.02 7.87
CA ALA A 530 -10.31 3.01 7.06
C ALA A 530 -10.73 2.92 5.59
N ASP A 531 -10.49 3.99 4.83
CA ASP A 531 -10.78 3.99 3.41
C ASP A 531 -9.59 3.47 2.62
N VAL A 532 -9.88 2.54 1.71
CA VAL A 532 -8.90 1.93 0.84
C VAL A 532 -9.30 2.17 -0.60
N ARG A 533 -8.32 2.51 -1.43
CA ARG A 533 -8.46 2.55 -2.88
C ARG A 533 -7.39 1.70 -3.52
N VAL A 534 -7.77 0.90 -4.51
CA VAL A 534 -6.83 0.19 -5.38
C VAL A 534 -6.78 0.93 -6.72
N TYR A 535 -5.57 1.28 -7.15
CA TYR A 535 -5.33 2.01 -8.40
C TYR A 535 -5.04 1.07 -9.57
N GLY A 536 -4.51 -0.12 -9.30
CA GLY A 536 -4.22 -1.11 -10.32
C GLY A 536 -3.55 -2.35 -9.76
N VAL A 537 -3.58 -3.42 -10.56
CA VAL A 537 -2.76 -4.60 -10.35
C VAL A 537 -1.81 -4.72 -11.53
N ARG A 538 -0.50 -4.68 -11.25
CA ARG A 538 0.51 -5.00 -12.25
C ARG A 538 0.95 -6.44 -12.07
N CYS A 539 1.40 -7.03 -13.16
CA CYS A 539 2.06 -8.31 -13.12
C CYS A 539 3.38 -8.22 -13.83
N ASP A 540 4.40 -8.71 -13.15
CA ASP A 540 5.73 -8.76 -13.70
C ASP A 540 5.85 -9.74 -14.86
N HIS A 541 6.97 -9.63 -15.57
CA HIS A 541 7.38 -10.68 -16.50
C HIS A 541 7.43 -12.02 -15.76
N PRO A 542 6.79 -13.06 -16.30
CA PRO A 542 6.84 -14.39 -15.70
C PRO A 542 8.28 -14.86 -15.59
N VAL A 543 8.60 -15.44 -14.43
CA VAL A 543 9.93 -15.98 -14.15
C VAL A 543 9.83 -17.48 -13.92
N LEU A 544 10.87 -18.20 -14.32
CA LEU A 544 10.99 -19.62 -13.99
C LEU A 544 11.16 -19.78 -12.47
N VAL A 545 10.41 -20.71 -11.92
CA VAL A 545 10.41 -21.04 -10.50
C VAL A 545 10.48 -22.56 -10.37
N GLY A 546 11.33 -23.08 -9.50
CA GLY A 546 11.55 -24.51 -9.39
C GLY A 546 12.88 -24.83 -8.76
#